data_AF-A0A0Q4CFI0-F1
#
_entry.id   AF-A0A0Q4CFI0-F1
#
_cell.length_a   1.000
_cell.length_b   1.000
_cell.length_c   1.000
_cell.angle_alpha   90.00
_cell.angle_beta   90.00
_cell.angle_gamma   90.00
#
_symmetry.space_group_name_H-M   'P 1'
#
loop_
_entity.id
_entity.type
_entity.pdbx_description
1 polymer ?
#
loop_
_entity_poly.entity_id
_entity_poly.type
_entity_poly.pdbx_seq_one_letter_code
_entity_poly.pdbx_strand_id
1 'polypeptide(L)'
;MKIGMIAVTLLASGCTLATMEGFEAIAPAGQRVDMTGIPGWQDGDFRLGGAQGHVRRRAVGATREWSDDPWGEVTQAVVARTGTLRFDLSGSETDGRIEGRCRYGRVEGQQQSGGLSVSETLRPMRLACAYRVDGRDAGGMDLSGIRPLRPTPAAPRLGTVDIDGTTLTIDSRHAMTGGRQPLEAPIGYVLSDRSGRVVGAIETNGTGTRRLILPRGTAERRAAIAAMVTLGLFWDPGDTD
;
A
#
# COMPACT_ATOMS: atom_id res chain seq x y z
N MET A 1 47.74 33.73 -21.61
CA MET A 1 46.77 33.65 -20.49
C MET A 1 46.20 32.24 -20.45
N LYS A 2 46.45 31.46 -19.39
CA LYS A 2 45.91 30.11 -19.20
C LYS A 2 44.59 30.24 -18.41
N ILE A 3 43.47 29.86 -19.02
CA ILE A 3 42.16 29.82 -18.36
C ILE A 3 42.05 28.46 -17.67
N GLY A 4 42.15 28.47 -16.34
CA GLY A 4 41.94 27.28 -15.50
C GLY A 4 40.44 27.01 -15.36
N MET A 5 39.99 25.85 -15.85
CA MET A 5 38.64 25.34 -15.60
C MET A 5 38.55 24.89 -14.13
N ILE A 6 37.72 25.58 -13.35
CA ILE A 6 37.29 25.14 -12.03
C ILE A 6 36.14 24.15 -12.24
N ALA A 7 36.39 22.87 -11.95
CA ALA A 7 35.36 21.86 -11.91
C ALA A 7 34.55 22.02 -10.61
N VAL A 8 33.30 22.48 -10.73
CA VAL A 8 32.34 22.51 -9.63
C VAL A 8 31.74 21.12 -9.49
N THR A 9 32.11 20.41 -8.43
CA THR A 9 31.51 19.12 -8.05
C THR A 9 30.16 19.38 -7.40
N LEU A 10 29.08 19.20 -8.15
CA LEU A 10 27.71 19.17 -7.62
C LEU A 10 27.55 17.93 -6.73
N LEU A 11 27.55 18.12 -5.41
CA LEU A 11 27.11 17.12 -4.45
C LEU A 11 25.60 16.93 -4.64
N ALA A 12 25.21 15.81 -5.22
CA ALA A 12 23.81 15.38 -5.26
C ALA A 12 23.36 15.11 -3.81
N SER A 13 22.61 16.04 -3.23
CA SER A 13 21.84 15.80 -2.01
C SER A 13 20.79 14.74 -2.31
N GLY A 14 21.15 13.49 -2.04
CA GLY A 14 20.23 12.36 -2.14
C GLY A 14 19.06 12.58 -1.19
N CYS A 15 17.85 12.68 -1.73
CA CYS A 15 16.63 12.57 -0.93
C CYS A 15 16.66 11.20 -0.25
N THR A 16 16.96 11.16 1.04
CA THR A 16 16.72 9.97 1.85
C THR A 16 15.25 9.64 1.75
N LEU A 17 14.94 8.48 1.17
CA LEU A 17 13.58 7.96 1.19
C LEU A 17 13.13 7.87 2.65
N ALA A 18 11.92 8.35 2.92
CA ALA A 18 11.22 8.10 4.16
C ALA A 18 11.36 6.61 4.54
N THR A 19 11.48 6.26 5.81
CA THR A 19 11.51 4.85 6.21
C THR A 19 10.50 4.62 7.31
N MET A 20 9.86 3.45 7.29
CA MET A 20 8.90 3.06 8.31
C MET A 20 9.63 2.87 9.64
N GLU A 21 9.11 3.51 10.69
CA GLU A 21 9.65 3.33 12.03
C GLU A 21 9.56 1.86 12.46
N GLY A 22 10.66 1.32 13.00
CA GLY A 22 10.73 -0.06 13.49
C GLY A 22 10.93 -1.13 12.41
N PHE A 23 11.03 -0.78 11.11
CA PHE A 23 11.27 -1.77 10.05
C PHE A 23 12.54 -2.60 10.31
N GLU A 24 13.64 -1.94 10.65
CA GLU A 24 14.93 -2.62 10.89
C GLU A 24 14.91 -3.53 12.12
N ALA A 25 14.06 -3.25 13.12
CA ALA A 25 13.90 -4.09 14.30
C ALA A 25 13.19 -5.43 13.99
N ILE A 26 12.38 -5.47 12.92
CA ILE A 26 11.67 -6.68 12.47
C ILE A 26 12.60 -7.57 11.63
N ALA A 27 13.61 -6.99 10.99
CA ALA A 27 14.46 -7.70 10.02
C ALA A 27 15.11 -9.00 10.54
N PRO A 28 15.54 -9.12 11.81
CA PRO A 28 16.06 -10.39 12.34
C PRO A 28 15.04 -11.54 12.27
N ALA A 29 13.74 -11.24 12.38
CA ALA A 29 12.67 -12.24 12.38
C ALA A 29 12.44 -12.88 10.99
N GLY A 30 12.90 -12.24 9.91
CA GLY A 30 12.65 -12.70 8.54
C GLY A 30 13.85 -12.54 7.61
N GLN A 31 13.57 -12.67 6.31
CA GLN A 31 14.51 -12.40 5.23
C GLN A 31 14.15 -11.09 4.56
N ARG A 32 15.13 -10.19 4.41
CA ARG A 32 14.95 -8.97 3.62
C ARG A 32 14.89 -9.33 2.14
N VAL A 33 13.88 -8.82 1.46
CA VAL A 33 13.67 -8.98 0.02
C VAL A 33 13.15 -7.66 -0.54
N ASP A 34 13.63 -7.26 -1.71
CA ASP A 34 13.11 -6.08 -2.40
C ASP A 34 12.10 -6.48 -3.47
N MET A 35 11.04 -5.69 -3.57
CA MET A 35 10.18 -5.66 -4.74
C MET A 35 10.59 -4.48 -5.61
N THR A 36 10.92 -4.73 -6.88
CA THR A 36 11.50 -3.73 -7.78
C THR A 36 10.80 -3.72 -9.13
N GLY A 37 11.05 -2.67 -9.92
CA GLY A 37 10.46 -2.51 -11.26
C GLY A 37 8.96 -2.22 -11.23
N ILE A 38 8.38 -1.83 -10.09
CA ILE A 38 6.94 -1.61 -9.97
C ILE A 38 6.53 -0.51 -10.97
N PRO A 39 5.60 -0.80 -11.90
CA PRO A 39 5.27 0.16 -12.95
C PRO A 39 4.59 1.40 -12.34
N GLY A 40 4.84 2.57 -12.92
CA GLY A 40 4.13 3.81 -12.56
C GLY A 40 2.73 3.92 -13.20
N TRP A 41 2.39 3.00 -14.10
CA TRP A 41 1.16 3.01 -14.90
C TRP A 41 0.34 1.73 -14.68
N GLN A 42 -0.76 1.58 -15.40
CA GLN A 42 -1.77 0.57 -15.10
C GLN A 42 -1.34 -0.88 -15.33
N ASP A 43 -0.31 -1.16 -16.11
CA ASP A 43 0.01 -2.52 -16.58
C ASP A 43 1.52 -2.69 -16.75
N GLY A 44 2.14 -3.69 -16.14
CA GLY A 44 3.56 -3.94 -16.38
C GLY A 44 4.16 -5.00 -15.48
N ASP A 45 5.44 -5.26 -15.68
CA ASP A 45 6.18 -6.28 -14.94
C ASP A 45 6.81 -5.73 -13.67
N PHE A 46 7.00 -6.60 -12.69
CA PHE A 46 7.73 -6.30 -11.46
C PHE A 46 8.53 -7.54 -11.02
N ARG A 47 9.43 -7.35 -10.07
CA ARG A 47 10.24 -8.42 -9.49
C ARG A 47 10.08 -8.43 -7.98
N LEU A 48 10.14 -9.60 -7.37
CA LEU A 48 10.27 -9.79 -5.93
C LEU A 48 11.44 -10.75 -5.70
N GLY A 49 12.60 -10.24 -5.29
CA GLY A 49 13.82 -11.07 -5.20
C GLY A 49 14.09 -11.86 -6.50
N GLY A 50 14.13 -13.19 -6.39
CA GLY A 50 14.29 -14.10 -7.52
C GLY A 50 13.03 -14.33 -8.36
N ALA A 51 11.85 -13.90 -7.91
CA ALA A 51 10.58 -14.06 -8.62
C ALA A 51 10.27 -12.89 -9.55
N GLN A 52 9.49 -13.18 -10.59
CA GLN A 52 9.00 -12.21 -11.57
C GLN A 52 7.48 -12.29 -11.66
N GLY A 53 6.85 -11.13 -11.75
CA GLY A 53 5.42 -11.02 -11.84
C GLY A 53 4.97 -9.93 -12.81
N HIS A 54 3.69 -9.96 -13.11
CA HIS A 54 3.01 -8.99 -13.94
C HIS A 54 1.81 -8.44 -13.18
N VAL A 55 1.55 -7.14 -13.32
CA VAL A 55 0.47 -6.45 -12.62
C VAL A 55 -0.41 -5.70 -13.61
N ARG A 56 -1.73 -5.75 -13.40
CA ARG A 56 -2.70 -4.88 -14.05
C ARG A 56 -3.60 -4.21 -13.02
N ARG A 57 -3.78 -2.90 -13.14
CA ARG A 57 -4.53 -2.03 -12.26
C ARG A 57 -5.54 -1.23 -13.05
N ARG A 58 -6.65 -0.91 -12.40
CA ARG A 58 -7.65 0.01 -12.90
C ARG A 58 -8.20 0.79 -11.72
N ALA A 59 -8.25 2.10 -11.83
CA ALA A 59 -8.93 2.99 -10.89
C ALA A 59 -10.03 3.73 -11.64
N VAL A 60 -11.16 3.96 -10.97
CA VAL A 60 -12.32 4.68 -11.48
C VAL A 60 -12.86 5.56 -10.34
N GLY A 61 -12.92 6.87 -10.60
CA GLY A 61 -13.58 7.85 -9.74
C GLY A 61 -14.97 8.22 -10.27
N ALA A 62 -15.90 8.51 -9.36
CA ALA A 62 -17.18 9.11 -9.67
C ALA A 62 -17.50 10.18 -8.62
N THR A 63 -17.78 11.40 -9.08
CA THR A 63 -18.13 12.53 -8.24
C THR A 63 -19.57 12.95 -8.54
N ARG A 64 -20.37 13.12 -7.48
CA ARG A 64 -21.71 13.69 -7.56
C ARG A 64 -21.76 14.95 -6.72
N GLU A 65 -21.88 16.09 -7.37
CA GLU A 65 -21.98 17.41 -6.74
C GLU A 65 -23.41 17.92 -6.72
N TRP A 66 -23.75 18.67 -5.68
CA TRP A 66 -24.97 19.46 -5.60
C TRP A 66 -24.73 20.69 -4.72
N SER A 67 -25.56 21.72 -4.90
CA SER A 67 -25.57 22.90 -4.05
C SER A 67 -27.02 23.20 -3.73
N ASP A 68 -27.35 23.22 -2.44
CA ASP A 68 -28.66 23.61 -1.93
C ASP A 68 -28.66 25.09 -1.50
N ASP A 69 -27.55 25.80 -1.73
CA ASP A 69 -27.38 27.21 -1.40
C ASP A 69 -27.78 28.10 -2.59
N PRO A 70 -28.82 28.95 -2.46
CA PRO A 70 -29.25 29.88 -3.50
C PRO A 70 -28.17 30.86 -3.95
N TRP A 71 -27.16 31.09 -3.11
CA TRP A 71 -26.06 32.02 -3.36
C TRP A 71 -24.80 31.33 -3.91
N GLY A 72 -24.79 29.99 -3.98
CA GLY A 72 -23.68 29.20 -4.53
C GLY A 72 -22.38 29.24 -3.72
N GLU A 73 -22.43 29.63 -2.44
CA GLU A 73 -21.28 29.71 -1.55
C GLU A 73 -20.92 28.36 -0.93
N VAL A 74 -21.88 27.43 -0.88
CA VAL A 74 -21.70 26.06 -0.37
C VAL A 74 -21.97 25.02 -1.45
N THR A 75 -20.97 24.18 -1.72
CA THR A 75 -21.08 23.01 -2.60
C THR A 75 -20.84 21.75 -1.80
N GLN A 76 -21.69 20.74 -2.01
CA GLN A 76 -21.55 19.41 -1.43
C GLN A 76 -21.25 18.40 -2.53
N ALA A 77 -20.40 17.42 -2.25
CA ALA A 77 -20.09 16.35 -3.18
C ALA A 77 -19.99 14.99 -2.49
N VAL A 78 -20.37 13.94 -3.19
CA VAL A 78 -20.03 12.56 -2.84
C VAL A 78 -19.01 12.06 -3.86
N VAL A 79 -17.82 11.72 -3.39
CA VAL A 79 -16.72 11.21 -4.20
C VAL A 79 -16.55 9.72 -3.91
N ALA A 80 -16.82 8.88 -4.91
CA ALA A 80 -16.59 7.45 -4.85
C ALA A 80 -15.37 7.09 -5.68
N ARG A 81 -14.37 6.48 -5.04
CA ARG A 81 -13.16 6.00 -5.73
C ARG A 81 -13.08 4.50 -5.59
N THR A 82 -13.01 3.79 -6.71
CA THR A 82 -13.02 2.33 -6.77
C THR A 82 -11.95 1.83 -7.73
N GLY A 83 -11.53 0.58 -7.58
CA GLY A 83 -10.59 0.01 -8.52
C GLY A 83 -10.42 -1.49 -8.39
N THR A 84 -9.60 -2.02 -9.29
CA THR A 84 -9.22 -3.42 -9.34
C THR A 84 -7.71 -3.53 -9.47
N LEU A 85 -7.15 -4.55 -8.84
CA LEU A 85 -5.76 -4.95 -8.96
C LEU A 85 -5.74 -6.43 -9.31
N ARG A 86 -4.95 -6.81 -10.31
CA ARG A 86 -4.65 -8.20 -10.65
C ARG A 86 -3.16 -8.34 -10.76
N PHE A 87 -2.62 -9.44 -10.27
CA PHE A 87 -1.23 -9.79 -10.51
C PHE A 87 -1.07 -11.29 -10.61
N ASP A 88 0.04 -11.70 -11.21
CA ASP A 88 0.59 -13.02 -11.07
C ASP A 88 2.09 -12.93 -10.79
N LEU A 89 2.60 -13.86 -10.00
CA LEU A 89 3.98 -13.89 -9.55
C LEU A 89 4.46 -15.35 -9.53
N SER A 90 5.63 -15.59 -10.11
CA SER A 90 6.24 -16.92 -10.12
C SER A 90 7.76 -16.83 -9.97
N GLY A 91 8.34 -17.85 -9.37
CA GLY A 91 9.80 -17.98 -9.22
C GLY A 91 10.18 -18.60 -7.88
N SER A 92 11.47 -18.51 -7.55
CA SER A 92 12.05 -19.17 -6.36
C SER A 92 11.48 -18.65 -5.04
N GLU A 93 10.97 -17.42 -4.99
CA GLU A 93 10.43 -16.83 -3.76
C GLU A 93 9.05 -17.39 -3.38
N THR A 94 8.26 -17.82 -4.37
CA THR A 94 6.83 -18.11 -4.20
C THR A 94 6.49 -19.57 -4.00
N ASP A 95 7.43 -20.49 -4.27
CA ASP A 95 7.19 -21.94 -4.26
C ASP A 95 5.90 -22.30 -5.01
N GLY A 96 5.89 -21.98 -6.31
CA GLY A 96 4.73 -22.07 -7.21
C GLY A 96 4.38 -20.71 -7.85
N ARG A 97 3.21 -20.65 -8.49
CA ARG A 97 2.63 -19.42 -9.05
C ARG A 97 1.54 -18.90 -8.13
N ILE A 98 1.65 -17.64 -7.71
CA ILE A 98 0.61 -16.93 -6.94
C ILE A 98 -0.09 -15.95 -7.87
N GLU A 99 -1.42 -16.00 -7.91
CA GLU A 99 -2.26 -15.05 -8.63
C GLU A 99 -3.18 -14.32 -7.65
N GLY A 100 -3.27 -13.00 -7.76
CA GLY A 100 -4.15 -12.18 -6.94
C GLY A 100 -5.18 -11.43 -7.80
N ARG A 101 -6.44 -11.40 -7.33
CA ARG A 101 -7.50 -10.58 -7.92
C ARG A 101 -8.21 -9.81 -6.83
N CYS A 102 -8.09 -8.51 -6.90
CA CYS A 102 -8.53 -7.60 -5.86
C CYS A 102 -9.52 -6.57 -6.38
N ARG A 103 -10.40 -6.13 -5.49
CA ARG A 103 -11.27 -4.97 -5.65
C ARG A 103 -11.08 -4.07 -4.44
N TYR A 104 -11.16 -2.77 -4.68
CA TYR A 104 -11.09 -1.80 -3.60
C TYR A 104 -12.00 -0.62 -3.85
N GLY A 105 -12.29 0.11 -2.79
CA GLY A 105 -12.90 1.41 -2.89
C GLY A 105 -13.10 2.12 -1.57
N ARG A 106 -13.37 3.42 -1.66
CA ARG A 106 -13.74 4.32 -0.55
C ARG A 106 -14.81 5.30 -1.02
N VAL A 107 -15.56 5.88 -0.10
CA VAL A 107 -16.48 6.98 -0.39
C VAL A 107 -16.30 8.10 0.62
N GLU A 108 -16.25 9.31 0.09
CA GLU A 108 -16.07 10.54 0.85
C GLU A 108 -17.23 11.49 0.57
N GLY A 109 -17.62 12.23 1.60
CA GLY A 109 -18.42 13.43 1.48
C GLY A 109 -17.46 14.60 1.49
N GLN A 110 -17.62 15.54 0.56
CA GLN A 110 -16.88 16.78 0.56
C GLN A 110 -17.86 17.94 0.70
N GLN A 111 -17.49 18.91 1.54
CA GLN A 111 -18.20 20.17 1.65
C GLN A 111 -17.20 21.29 1.43
N GLN A 112 -17.50 22.12 0.43
CA GLN A 112 -16.74 23.33 0.14
C GLN A 112 -17.58 24.53 0.54
N SER A 113 -16.97 25.46 1.28
CA SER A 113 -17.56 26.76 1.61
C SER A 113 -16.51 27.84 1.41
N GLY A 114 -16.69 28.66 0.37
CA GLY A 114 -15.65 29.58 -0.09
C GLY A 114 -14.32 28.86 -0.38
N GLY A 115 -13.24 29.28 0.30
CA GLY A 115 -11.91 28.68 0.19
C GLY A 115 -11.64 27.48 1.13
N LEU A 116 -12.59 27.11 2.00
CA LEU A 116 -12.45 26.00 2.92
C LEU A 116 -13.08 24.74 2.30
N SER A 117 -12.34 23.63 2.31
CA SER A 117 -12.84 22.30 1.95
C SER A 117 -12.70 21.36 3.13
N VAL A 118 -13.79 20.69 3.48
CA VAL A 118 -13.86 19.66 4.53
C VAL A 118 -14.24 18.35 3.86
N SER A 119 -13.47 17.31 4.11
CA SER A 119 -13.76 15.94 3.65
C SER A 119 -14.10 15.05 4.84
N GLU A 120 -15.16 14.27 4.71
CA GLU A 120 -15.55 13.24 5.66
C GLU A 120 -15.58 11.85 5.02
N THR A 121 -15.15 10.84 5.77
CA THR A 121 -15.24 9.45 5.30
C THR A 121 -16.66 8.91 5.50
N LEU A 122 -17.39 8.72 4.39
CA LEU A 122 -18.72 8.11 4.38
C LEU A 122 -18.64 6.58 4.36
N ARG A 123 -17.72 6.03 3.56
CA ARG A 123 -17.36 4.60 3.58
C ARG A 123 -15.85 4.46 3.64
N PRO A 124 -15.29 3.79 4.67
CA PRO A 124 -13.86 3.62 4.78
C PRO A 124 -13.32 2.83 3.60
N MET A 125 -12.02 3.00 3.33
CA MET A 125 -11.33 2.20 2.33
C MET A 125 -11.53 0.71 2.64
N ARG A 126 -11.89 -0.07 1.63
CA ARG A 126 -11.85 -1.53 1.68
C ARG A 126 -11.04 -2.05 0.52
N LEU A 127 -10.22 -3.06 0.78
CA LEU A 127 -9.47 -3.83 -0.19
C LEU A 127 -9.74 -5.32 0.08
N ALA A 128 -10.38 -5.99 -0.87
CA ALA A 128 -10.69 -7.40 -0.78
C ALA A 128 -10.07 -8.15 -1.96
N CYS A 129 -9.43 -9.27 -1.69
CA CYS A 129 -8.72 -10.07 -2.66
C CYS A 129 -9.08 -11.55 -2.57
N ALA A 130 -9.09 -12.21 -3.73
CA ALA A 130 -9.07 -13.67 -3.84
C ALA A 130 -7.74 -14.08 -4.47
N TYR A 131 -7.15 -15.16 -3.94
CA TYR A 131 -5.87 -15.68 -4.40
C TYR A 131 -5.98 -17.10 -4.94
N ARG A 132 -5.14 -17.38 -5.94
CA ARG A 132 -4.90 -18.74 -6.44
C ARG A 132 -3.43 -19.08 -6.34
N VAL A 133 -3.16 -20.35 -6.04
CA VAL A 133 -1.81 -20.93 -6.00
C VAL A 133 -1.79 -22.12 -6.94
N ASP A 134 -0.92 -22.09 -7.95
CA ASP A 134 -0.83 -23.10 -9.00
C ASP A 134 -2.19 -23.43 -9.63
N GLY A 135 -2.99 -22.39 -9.85
CA GLY A 135 -4.31 -22.50 -10.44
C GLY A 135 -5.39 -23.06 -9.50
N ARG A 136 -5.14 -23.27 -8.21
CA ARG A 136 -6.17 -23.67 -7.23
C ARG A 136 -6.54 -22.49 -6.33
N ASP A 137 -7.81 -22.36 -5.97
CA ASP A 137 -8.25 -21.35 -5.01
C ASP A 137 -7.56 -21.60 -3.67
N ALA A 138 -6.89 -20.57 -3.16
CA ALA A 138 -6.00 -20.69 -2.01
C ALA A 138 -6.42 -19.83 -0.81
N GLY A 139 -7.37 -18.92 -0.99
CA GLY A 139 -7.88 -18.06 0.08
C GLY A 139 -8.04 -16.61 -0.36
N GLY A 140 -7.91 -15.68 0.59
CA GLY A 140 -8.22 -14.28 0.36
C GLY A 140 -7.62 -13.32 1.38
N MET A 141 -7.79 -12.04 1.12
CA MET A 141 -7.42 -10.96 2.04
C MET A 141 -8.56 -9.96 2.13
N ASP A 142 -8.82 -9.45 3.33
CA ASP A 142 -9.65 -8.27 3.56
C ASP A 142 -8.84 -7.26 4.37
N LEU A 143 -8.83 -6.02 3.93
CA LEU A 143 -8.23 -4.88 4.61
C LEU A 143 -9.23 -3.74 4.60
N SER A 144 -9.50 -3.16 5.76
CA SER A 144 -10.44 -2.06 5.92
C SER A 144 -9.79 -0.89 6.66
N GLY A 145 -10.10 0.34 6.24
CA GLY A 145 -9.83 1.54 7.02
C GLY A 145 -10.64 1.53 8.31
N ILE A 146 -10.01 1.89 9.43
CA ILE A 146 -10.65 1.96 10.74
C ILE A 146 -10.78 3.43 11.17
N ARG A 147 -11.88 3.76 11.84
CA ARG A 147 -12.05 5.10 12.41
C ARG A 147 -11.21 5.19 13.68
N PRO A 148 -10.24 6.12 13.77
CA PRO A 148 -9.41 6.24 14.96
C PRO A 148 -10.23 6.75 16.16
N LEU A 149 -9.90 6.27 17.36
CA LEU A 149 -10.55 6.67 18.61
C LEU A 149 -10.13 8.06 19.10
N ARG A 150 -9.01 8.59 18.59
CA ARG A 150 -8.46 9.89 18.94
C ARG A 150 -8.18 10.69 17.67
N PRO A 151 -8.22 12.03 17.71
CA PRO A 151 -7.79 12.85 16.58
C PRO A 151 -6.36 12.48 16.19
N THR A 152 -6.19 12.06 14.95
CA THR A 152 -4.90 11.73 14.34
C THR A 152 -5.01 12.00 12.84
N PRO A 153 -3.94 12.50 12.19
CA PRO A 153 -3.93 12.58 10.75
C PRO A 153 -3.89 11.19 10.09
N ALA A 154 -3.46 10.14 10.82
CA ALA A 154 -3.39 8.79 10.27
C ALA A 154 -4.76 8.26 9.84
N ALA A 155 -4.80 7.62 8.66
CA ALA A 155 -5.93 6.82 8.19
C ALA A 155 -5.64 5.31 8.38
N PRO A 156 -5.70 4.79 9.62
CA PRO A 156 -5.29 3.43 9.95
C PRO A 156 -6.13 2.38 9.24
N ARG A 157 -5.50 1.22 9.00
CA ARG A 157 -6.10 0.05 8.35
C ARG A 157 -5.76 -1.20 9.12
N LEU A 158 -6.75 -2.08 9.19
CA LEU A 158 -6.63 -3.38 9.81
C LEU A 158 -7.24 -4.42 8.88
N GLY A 159 -6.63 -5.59 8.83
CA GLY A 159 -7.07 -6.64 7.93
C GLY A 159 -6.50 -8.00 8.28
N THR A 160 -6.84 -8.97 7.45
CA THR A 160 -6.31 -10.33 7.52
C THR A 160 -6.08 -10.87 6.12
N VAL A 161 -5.07 -11.72 5.98
CA VAL A 161 -4.88 -12.59 4.82
C VAL A 161 -4.94 -14.03 5.30
N ASP A 162 -5.62 -14.90 4.55
CA ASP A 162 -5.62 -16.33 4.74
C ASP A 162 -5.23 -17.01 3.42
N ILE A 163 -4.16 -17.80 3.44
CA ILE A 163 -3.71 -18.62 2.32
C ILE A 163 -3.45 -20.04 2.80
N ASP A 164 -4.09 -21.03 2.18
CA ASP A 164 -3.95 -22.45 2.52
C ASP A 164 -4.13 -22.72 4.03
N GLY A 165 -5.04 -21.99 4.69
CA GLY A 165 -5.32 -22.08 6.13
C GLY A 165 -4.33 -21.35 7.04
N THR A 166 -3.33 -20.67 6.48
CA THR A 166 -2.39 -19.81 7.20
C THR A 166 -2.91 -18.38 7.23
N THR A 167 -3.34 -17.95 8.42
CA THR A 167 -3.89 -16.60 8.62
C THR A 167 -2.84 -15.66 9.22
N LEU A 168 -2.67 -14.49 8.61
CA LEU A 168 -1.88 -13.39 9.15
C LEU A 168 -2.76 -12.15 9.33
N THR A 169 -2.52 -11.40 10.42
CA THR A 169 -3.12 -10.08 10.65
C THR A 169 -2.28 -9.01 9.97
N ILE A 170 -2.94 -8.01 9.41
CA ILE A 170 -2.32 -6.89 8.69
C ILE A 170 -2.62 -5.60 9.45
N ASP A 171 -1.59 -4.85 9.84
CA ASP A 171 -1.72 -3.56 10.54
C ASP A 171 -0.90 -2.49 9.80
N SER A 172 -1.55 -1.36 9.47
CA SER A 172 -0.90 -0.23 8.81
C SER A 172 0.03 0.54 9.74
N ARG A 173 1.21 0.90 9.24
CA ARG A 173 2.14 1.81 9.91
C ARG A 173 2.13 3.17 9.24
N HIS A 174 2.13 4.21 10.05
CA HIS A 174 2.08 5.62 9.62
C HIS A 174 3.26 6.44 10.14
N ALA A 175 4.01 5.91 11.10
CA ALA A 175 5.15 6.59 11.68
C ALA A 175 6.40 6.36 10.81
N MET A 176 7.09 7.46 10.54
CA MET A 176 8.33 7.50 9.77
C MET A 176 9.51 7.71 10.72
N THR A 177 10.63 7.05 10.47
CA THR A 177 11.89 7.28 11.20
C THR A 177 12.26 8.77 11.19
N GLY A 178 12.41 9.35 12.37
CA GLY A 178 12.72 10.79 12.54
C GLY A 178 11.53 11.73 12.34
N GLY A 179 10.34 11.21 11.98
CA GLY A 179 9.10 11.98 11.88
C GLY A 179 8.49 12.27 13.24
N ARG A 180 7.88 13.45 13.39
CA ARG A 180 7.18 13.85 14.63
C ARG A 180 5.68 13.61 14.59
N GLN A 181 5.11 13.47 13.40
CA GLN A 181 3.69 13.26 13.16
C GLN A 181 3.51 12.06 12.24
N PRO A 182 2.49 11.22 12.48
CA PRO A 182 2.17 10.14 11.56
C PRO A 182 1.68 10.71 10.23
N LEU A 183 1.95 9.99 9.14
CA LEU A 183 1.41 10.30 7.82
C LEU A 183 -0.06 9.91 7.73
N GLU A 184 -0.84 10.61 6.90
CA GLU A 184 -2.22 10.21 6.62
C GLU A 184 -2.26 8.83 5.95
N ALA A 185 -1.57 8.69 4.82
CA ALA A 185 -1.41 7.42 4.14
C ALA A 185 -0.41 6.51 4.89
N PRO A 186 -0.63 5.18 4.90
CA PRO A 186 0.35 4.25 5.46
C PRO A 186 1.69 4.33 4.73
N ILE A 187 2.78 4.43 5.50
CA ILE A 187 4.15 4.29 4.99
C ILE A 187 4.54 2.81 4.83
N GLY A 188 3.81 1.91 5.48
CA GLY A 188 4.03 0.48 5.40
C GLY A 188 2.99 -0.33 6.14
N TYR A 189 3.20 -1.63 6.22
CA TYR A 189 2.34 -2.57 6.93
C TYR A 189 3.18 -3.61 7.64
N VAL A 190 2.71 -4.07 8.80
CA VAL A 190 3.27 -5.23 9.49
C VAL A 190 2.30 -6.40 9.42
N LEU A 191 2.86 -7.61 9.34
CA LEU A 191 2.13 -8.86 9.40
C LEU A 191 2.43 -9.58 10.70
N SER A 192 1.38 -10.04 11.39
CA SER A 192 1.50 -10.84 12.61
C SER A 192 0.79 -12.17 12.48
N ASP A 193 1.35 -13.22 13.08
CA ASP A 193 0.68 -14.52 13.19
C ASP A 193 -0.46 -14.50 14.22
N ARG A 194 -1.16 -15.62 14.39
CA ARG A 194 -2.29 -15.74 15.33
C ARG A 194 -1.91 -15.55 16.80
N SER A 195 -0.61 -15.67 17.15
CA SER A 195 -0.11 -15.39 18.50
C SER A 195 0.21 -13.91 18.73
N GLY A 196 0.07 -13.08 17.68
CA GLY A 196 0.41 -11.65 17.71
C GLY A 196 1.89 -11.37 17.45
N ARG A 197 2.70 -12.40 17.18
CA ARG A 197 4.12 -12.23 16.85
C ARG A 197 4.24 -11.66 15.44
N VAL A 198 5.03 -10.59 15.30
CA VAL A 198 5.33 -9.98 14.00
C VAL A 198 6.24 -10.91 13.21
N VAL A 199 5.79 -11.30 12.02
CA VAL A 199 6.49 -12.24 11.14
C VAL A 199 6.95 -11.60 9.82
N GLY A 200 6.47 -10.41 9.51
CA GLY A 200 6.91 -9.68 8.32
C GLY A 200 6.50 -8.22 8.30
N ALA A 201 7.06 -7.48 7.36
CA ALA A 201 6.71 -6.09 7.10
C ALA A 201 6.95 -5.69 5.65
N ILE A 202 6.26 -4.65 5.19
CA ILE A 202 6.51 -3.99 3.90
C ILE A 202 6.52 -2.48 4.09
N GLU A 203 7.47 -1.80 3.47
CA GLU A 203 7.42 -0.36 3.24
C GLU A 203 6.81 -0.05 1.88
N THR A 204 5.79 0.82 1.87
CA THR A 204 5.01 1.17 0.68
C THR A 204 5.45 2.45 -0.01
N ASN A 205 6.39 3.17 0.59
CA ASN A 205 6.92 4.41 0.03
C ASN A 205 8.10 4.15 -0.94
N GLY A 206 8.31 5.09 -1.86
CA GLY A 206 9.34 5.01 -2.91
C GLY A 206 8.76 4.89 -4.32
N THR A 207 9.55 5.25 -5.33
CA THR A 207 9.16 5.14 -6.74
C THR A 207 9.73 3.85 -7.32
N GLY A 208 8.87 2.91 -7.70
CA GLY A 208 9.27 1.67 -8.37
C GLY A 208 9.89 0.57 -7.48
N THR A 209 10.18 0.85 -6.21
CA THR A 209 10.78 -0.14 -5.28
C THR A 209 10.08 -0.17 -3.91
N ARG A 210 10.06 -1.34 -3.28
CA ARG A 210 9.51 -1.58 -1.94
C ARG A 210 10.45 -2.51 -1.18
N ARG A 211 10.61 -2.27 0.11
CA ARG A 211 11.41 -3.14 0.99
C ARG A 211 10.47 -4.05 1.78
N LEU A 212 10.77 -5.34 1.80
CA LEU A 212 9.98 -6.36 2.48
C LEU A 212 10.85 -7.15 3.46
N ILE A 213 10.22 -7.60 4.54
CA ILE A 213 10.74 -8.64 5.43
C ILE A 213 9.76 -9.80 5.34
N LEU A 214 10.17 -10.90 4.72
CA LEU A 214 9.37 -12.10 4.57
C LEU A 214 9.72 -13.13 5.66
N PRO A 215 8.74 -13.85 6.21
CA PRO A 215 9.01 -14.93 7.14
C PRO A 215 9.77 -16.07 6.45
N ARG A 216 10.51 -16.85 7.26
CA ARG A 216 11.31 -17.99 6.78
C ARG A 216 10.50 -19.28 6.68
N GLY A 217 9.43 -19.42 7.46
CA GLY A 217 8.54 -20.58 7.39
C GLY A 217 7.76 -20.58 6.07
N THR A 218 7.70 -21.72 5.39
CA THR A 218 7.12 -21.84 4.04
C THR A 218 5.64 -21.40 3.98
N ALA A 219 4.82 -21.87 4.92
CA ALA A 219 3.40 -21.55 4.98
C ALA A 219 3.15 -20.04 5.24
N GLU A 220 3.80 -19.47 6.27
CA GLU A 220 3.73 -18.03 6.57
C GLU A 220 4.25 -17.18 5.41
N ARG A 221 5.31 -17.66 4.72
CA ARG A 221 5.93 -16.95 3.61
C ARG A 221 4.97 -16.77 2.45
N ARG A 222 4.22 -17.82 2.08
CA ARG A 222 3.25 -17.73 0.99
C ARG A 222 2.14 -16.71 1.29
N ALA A 223 1.55 -16.77 2.48
CA ALA A 223 0.55 -15.81 2.93
C ALA A 223 1.11 -14.37 2.97
N ALA A 224 2.34 -14.21 3.47
CA ALA A 224 3.01 -12.91 3.53
C ALA A 224 3.31 -12.33 2.14
N ILE A 225 3.78 -13.15 1.20
CA ILE A 225 4.01 -12.71 -0.18
C ILE A 225 2.70 -12.24 -0.82
N ALA A 226 1.62 -13.03 -0.71
CA ALA A 226 0.32 -12.66 -1.28
C ALA A 226 -0.16 -11.30 -0.77
N ALA A 227 -0.11 -11.07 0.55
CA ALA A 227 -0.49 -9.80 1.16
C ALA A 227 0.45 -8.66 0.77
N MET A 228 1.77 -8.81 0.93
CA MET A 228 2.72 -7.72 0.70
C MET A 228 2.82 -7.32 -0.76
N VAL A 229 2.77 -8.27 -1.70
CA VAL A 229 2.70 -7.96 -3.14
C VAL A 229 1.43 -7.17 -3.43
N THR A 230 0.30 -7.57 -2.86
CA THR A 230 -0.95 -6.82 -3.00
C THR A 230 -0.79 -5.39 -2.48
N LEU A 231 -0.29 -5.23 -1.26
CA LEU A 231 -0.14 -3.92 -0.60
C LEU A 231 0.87 -3.01 -1.31
N GLY A 232 1.95 -3.57 -1.84
CA GLY A 232 2.97 -2.78 -2.54
C GLY A 232 2.61 -2.41 -3.98
N LEU A 233 1.68 -3.14 -4.61
CA LEU A 233 1.16 -2.84 -5.95
C LEU A 233 -0.13 -2.01 -5.93
N PHE A 234 -0.87 -2.04 -4.82
CA PHE A 234 -2.10 -1.31 -4.61
C PHE A 234 -1.90 0.21 -4.78
N TRP A 235 -2.75 0.83 -5.60
CA TRP A 235 -2.90 2.28 -5.65
C TRP A 235 -3.98 2.68 -4.67
N ASP A 236 -3.61 3.50 -3.69
CA ASP A 236 -4.59 4.02 -2.79
C ASP A 236 -5.59 4.87 -3.57
N PRO A 237 -6.90 4.63 -3.44
CA PRO A 237 -7.86 5.54 -4.02
C PRO A 237 -7.72 6.96 -3.46
N GLY A 238 -7.15 7.18 -2.27
CA GLY A 238 -6.82 8.53 -1.79
C GLY A 238 -5.76 9.26 -2.62
N ASP A 239 -4.98 8.56 -3.43
CA ASP A 239 -3.88 9.11 -4.24
C ASP A 239 -4.30 9.37 -5.71
N THR A 240 -5.53 9.06 -6.08
CA THR A 240 -6.05 9.22 -7.45
C THR A 240 -7.07 10.36 -7.50
N ASP A 241 -6.65 11.50 -8.05
CA ASP A 241 -7.50 12.64 -8.44
C ASP A 241 -7.55 12.78 -9.98
#